data_AF-A1IID1-F1
#
_entry.id   AF-A1IID1-F1
#
_cell.length_a   1.000
_cell.length_b   1.000
_cell.length_c   1.000
_cell.angle_alpha   90.00
_cell.angle_beta   90.00
_cell.angle_gamma   90.00
#
_symmetry.space_group_name_H-M   'P 1'
#
loop_
_entity.id
_entity.type
_entity.pdbx_description
1 polymer ?
#
loop_
_entity_poly.entity_id
_entity_poly.type
_entity_poly.pdbx_seq_one_letter_code
_entity_poly.pdbx_strand_id
1 'polypeptide(L)'
;MAFKTCAFTKSWLVVAVIVMCLCTEYYCQCTGGADCTSCTEGCTDCGNCPNAKTCTNSKNCVKALTCTGSSKCNTATTCTGSQDCFIASTCTDSTNCYKATTCTNSTGCP
;
A
#
# COMPACT_ATOMS: atom_id res chain seq x y z
N MET A 1 -0.85 -23.16 -4.47
CA MET A 1 0.56 -22.72 -4.44
C MET A 1 1.27 -23.60 -3.43
N ALA A 2 2.02 -24.59 -3.89
CA ALA A 2 2.66 -25.61 -3.05
C ALA A 2 3.95 -25.08 -2.43
N PHE A 3 4.06 -25.11 -1.09
CA PHE A 3 5.31 -24.83 -0.38
C PHE A 3 6.05 -26.14 -0.11
N LYS A 4 7.23 -26.26 -0.72
CA LYS A 4 8.17 -27.36 -0.56
C LYS A 4 8.84 -27.22 0.82
N THR A 5 8.59 -28.16 1.72
CA THR A 5 9.09 -28.13 3.10
C THR A 5 10.55 -28.60 3.17
N CYS A 6 11.48 -27.71 3.51
CA CYS A 6 12.81 -28.08 3.97
C CYS A 6 12.74 -28.51 5.44
N ALA A 7 13.28 -29.69 5.75
CA ALA A 7 13.22 -30.31 7.07
C ALA A 7 13.99 -29.47 8.12
N PHE A 8 13.24 -28.81 9.01
CA PHE A 8 13.75 -28.13 10.19
C PHE A 8 13.24 -28.85 11.45
N THR A 9 14.07 -28.92 12.49
CA THR A 9 13.83 -29.65 13.75
C THR A 9 12.50 -29.26 14.41
N LYS A 10 11.79 -30.27 14.96
CA LYS A 10 10.39 -30.21 15.47
C LYS A 10 9.99 -28.97 16.29
N SER A 11 10.91 -28.40 17.08
CA SER A 11 10.60 -27.23 17.93
C SER A 11 10.61 -25.91 17.16
N TRP A 12 11.48 -25.77 16.16
CA TRP A 12 11.55 -24.56 15.33
C TRP A 12 10.40 -24.51 14.31
N LEU A 13 9.93 -25.68 13.85
CA LEU A 13 8.75 -25.80 12.99
C LEU A 13 7.49 -25.19 13.63
N VAL A 14 7.28 -25.38 14.93
CA VAL A 14 6.11 -24.83 15.63
C VAL A 14 6.16 -23.30 15.69
N VAL A 15 7.33 -22.73 16.05
CA VAL A 15 7.51 -21.27 16.08
C VAL A 15 7.37 -20.66 14.69
N ALA A 16 7.96 -21.29 13.67
CA ALA A 16 7.88 -20.82 12.29
C ALA A 16 6.44 -20.88 11.74
N VAL A 17 5.68 -21.93 12.08
CA VAL A 17 4.27 -22.06 11.70
C VAL A 17 3.40 -21.02 12.40
N ILE A 18 3.62 -20.75 13.70
CA ILE A 18 2.88 -19.72 14.43
C ILE A 18 3.17 -18.32 13.85
N VAL A 19 4.44 -18.00 13.58
CA VAL A 19 4.82 -16.70 12.98
C VAL A 19 4.25 -16.56 11.58
N MET A 20 4.32 -17.59 10.73
CA MET A 20 3.73 -17.54 9.39
C MET A 20 2.20 -17.41 9.44
N CYS A 21 1.52 -18.10 10.37
CA CYS A 21 0.08 -18.01 10.58
C CYS A 21 -0.35 -16.60 11.01
N LEU A 22 0.38 -16.00 11.96
CA LEU A 22 0.18 -14.61 12.41
C LEU A 22 0.46 -13.61 11.29
N CYS A 23 1.48 -13.83 10.46
CA CYS A 23 1.74 -12.99 9.29
C CYS A 23 0.60 -13.08 8.27
N THR A 24 0.01 -14.25 8.04
CA THR A 24 -1.16 -14.40 7.17
C THR A 24 -2.41 -13.72 7.73
N GLU A 25 -2.69 -13.83 9.03
CA GLU A 25 -3.84 -13.14 9.64
C GLU A 25 -3.67 -11.62 9.67
N TYR A 26 -2.46 -11.13 9.89
CA TYR A 26 -2.15 -9.70 9.83
C TYR A 26 -2.23 -9.14 8.39
N TYR A 27 -1.79 -9.90 7.38
CA TYR A 27 -1.96 -9.51 5.96
C TYR A 27 -3.42 -9.55 5.49
N CYS A 28 -4.25 -10.43 6.07
CA CYS A 28 -5.69 -10.49 5.78
C CYS A 28 -6.46 -9.24 6.23
N GLN A 29 -5.92 -8.42 7.15
CA GLN A 29 -6.55 -7.15 7.56
C GLN A 29 -6.33 -6.02 6.57
N CYS A 30 -5.48 -6.22 5.56
CA CYS A 30 -5.03 -5.16 4.64
C CYS A 30 -5.62 -5.26 3.24
N THR A 31 -6.58 -6.16 3.04
CA THR A 31 -7.27 -6.36 1.77
C THR A 31 -8.77 -6.42 2.01
N GLY A 32 -9.52 -5.45 1.47
CA GLY A 32 -10.97 -5.41 1.61
C GLY A 32 -11.42 -4.99 3.01
N GLY A 33 -11.99 -3.79 3.13
CA GLY A 33 -12.50 -3.31 4.42
C GLY A 33 -12.77 -1.82 4.45
N ALA A 34 -13.45 -1.37 5.51
CA ALA A 34 -13.62 0.06 5.77
C ALA A 34 -12.35 0.66 6.40
N ASP A 35 -11.71 -0.06 7.32
CA ASP A 35 -10.59 0.41 8.12
C ASP A 35 -9.42 -0.57 8.17
N CYS A 36 -8.29 -0.15 7.60
CA CYS A 36 -7.03 -0.90 7.53
C CYS A 36 -5.90 -0.12 8.23
N THR A 37 -6.23 0.56 9.33
CA THR A 37 -5.28 1.41 10.08
C THR A 37 -4.09 0.63 10.62
N SER A 38 -4.25 -0.67 10.87
CA SER A 38 -3.18 -1.58 11.30
C SER A 38 -2.16 -1.86 10.21
N CYS A 39 -2.46 -1.57 8.93
CA CYS A 39 -1.62 -1.91 7.79
C CYS A 39 -0.52 -0.89 7.56
N THR A 40 0.73 -1.35 7.60
CA THR A 40 1.92 -0.49 7.46
C THR A 40 2.67 -0.69 6.15
N GLU A 41 2.58 -1.88 5.55
CA GLU A 41 3.33 -2.18 4.32
C GLU A 41 2.47 -1.96 3.07
N GLY A 42 1.40 -2.75 2.90
CA GLY A 42 0.51 -2.68 1.76
C GLY A 42 -0.95 -2.57 2.21
N CYS A 43 -1.76 -1.84 1.46
CA CYS A 43 -3.20 -1.74 1.65
C CYS A 43 -3.90 -1.82 0.30
N THR A 44 -4.86 -2.73 0.18
CA THR A 44 -5.55 -3.01 -1.07
C THR A 44 -7.06 -2.99 -0.85
N ASP A 45 -7.79 -2.31 -1.74
CA ASP A 45 -9.26 -2.24 -1.72
C ASP A 45 -9.85 -1.87 -0.34
N CYS A 46 -9.26 -0.88 0.34
CA CYS A 46 -9.67 -0.50 1.69
C CYS A 46 -9.99 1.00 1.85
N GLY A 47 -10.98 1.29 2.70
CA GLY A 47 -11.50 2.64 2.91
C GLY A 47 -10.61 3.57 3.75
N ASN A 48 -9.64 3.03 4.49
CA ASN A 48 -8.79 3.84 5.36
C ASN A 48 -7.43 3.18 5.61
N CYS A 49 -6.38 3.69 4.95
CA CYS A 49 -5.02 3.17 5.01
C CYS A 49 -3.98 4.24 5.42
N PRO A 50 -4.11 4.87 6.61
CA PRO A 50 -3.29 6.01 6.99
C PRO A 50 -1.80 5.68 7.19
N ASN A 51 -1.46 4.41 7.43
CA ASN A 51 -0.10 3.99 7.78
C ASN A 51 0.59 3.16 6.69
N ALA A 52 -0.11 2.80 5.61
CA ALA A 52 0.43 1.92 4.59
C ALA A 52 1.47 2.65 3.72
N LYS A 53 2.59 1.99 3.43
CA LYS A 53 3.60 2.49 2.47
C LYS A 53 3.14 2.38 1.03
N THR A 54 2.36 1.35 0.71
CA THR A 54 1.80 1.14 -0.63
C THR A 54 0.29 1.05 -0.55
N CYS A 55 -0.40 1.80 -1.39
CA CYS A 55 -1.85 1.75 -1.52
C CYS A 55 -2.28 1.39 -2.94
N THR A 56 -3.22 0.47 -3.04
CA THR A 56 -3.87 0.07 -4.29
C THR A 56 -5.38 0.15 -4.10
N ASN A 57 -6.08 0.89 -4.96
CA ASN A 57 -7.53 1.05 -4.93
C ASN A 57 -8.08 1.41 -3.53
N SER A 58 -7.34 2.22 -2.78
CA SER A 58 -7.60 2.47 -1.37
C SER A 58 -7.73 3.96 -1.08
N LYS A 59 -8.27 4.29 0.10
CA LYS A 59 -8.52 5.67 0.52
C LYS A 59 -7.74 6.02 1.79
N ASN A 60 -7.55 7.32 2.01
CA ASN A 60 -6.80 7.87 3.15
C ASN A 60 -5.34 7.39 3.21
N CYS A 61 -4.66 7.33 2.06
CA CYS A 61 -3.29 6.84 1.93
C CYS A 61 -2.23 7.89 2.29
N VAL A 62 -2.39 8.50 3.46
CA VAL A 62 -1.69 9.75 3.84
C VAL A 62 -0.18 9.57 3.91
N LYS A 63 0.30 8.40 4.33
CA LYS A 63 1.74 8.08 4.48
C LYS A 63 2.28 7.17 3.37
N ALA A 64 1.49 6.89 2.34
CA ALA A 64 1.94 6.05 1.25
C ALA A 64 3.08 6.72 0.50
N LEU A 65 4.07 5.92 0.10
CA LEU A 65 5.12 6.27 -0.84
C LEU A 65 4.65 6.04 -2.28
N THR A 66 3.85 4.99 -2.49
CA THR A 66 3.31 4.63 -3.79
C THR A 66 1.79 4.50 -3.70
N CYS A 67 1.10 5.19 -4.60
CA CYS A 67 -0.34 5.13 -4.74
C CYS A 67 -0.76 4.71 -6.15
N THR A 68 -1.65 3.72 -6.23
CA THR A 68 -2.28 3.28 -7.47
C THR A 68 -3.79 3.28 -7.27
N GLY A 69 -4.54 3.99 -8.11
CA GLY A 69 -6.01 4.05 -8.02
C GLY A 69 -6.54 4.56 -6.67
N SER A 70 -5.76 5.37 -5.95
CA SER A 70 -5.98 5.66 -4.53
C SER A 70 -6.20 7.15 -4.25
N SER A 71 -6.65 7.51 -3.05
CA SER A 71 -6.90 8.91 -2.66
C SER A 71 -6.22 9.35 -1.36
N LYS A 72 -6.06 10.67 -1.21
CA LYS A 72 -5.29 11.31 -0.12
C LYS A 72 -3.84 10.87 -0.06
N CYS A 73 -3.19 10.83 -1.22
CA CYS A 73 -1.80 10.38 -1.40
C CYS A 73 -0.78 11.50 -1.15
N ASN A 74 -0.97 12.21 -0.03
CA ASN A 74 -0.30 13.48 0.25
C ASN A 74 1.23 13.39 0.25
N THR A 75 1.77 12.25 0.68
CA THR A 75 3.22 12.01 0.76
C THR A 75 3.75 11.04 -0.30
N ALA A 76 2.93 10.62 -1.26
CA ALA A 76 3.37 9.66 -2.26
C ALA A 76 4.42 10.30 -3.16
N THR A 77 5.51 9.59 -3.41
CA THR A 77 6.52 9.96 -4.42
C THR A 77 6.08 9.57 -5.82
N THR A 78 5.20 8.55 -5.91
CA THR A 78 4.69 8.05 -7.18
C THR A 78 3.18 7.86 -7.10
N CYS A 79 2.47 8.45 -8.04
CA CYS A 79 1.04 8.36 -8.17
C CYS A 79 0.62 7.89 -9.56
N THR A 80 -0.24 6.88 -9.60
CA THR A 80 -0.88 6.39 -10.82
C THR A 80 -2.39 6.32 -10.60
N GLY A 81 -3.19 6.99 -11.43
CA GLY A 81 -4.64 7.00 -11.28
C GLY A 81 -5.13 7.50 -9.92
N SER A 82 -4.37 8.38 -9.26
CA SER A 82 -4.56 8.71 -7.84
C SER A 82 -4.83 10.20 -7.60
N GLN A 83 -5.34 10.53 -6.42
CA GLN A 83 -5.73 11.89 -6.05
C GLN A 83 -4.91 12.41 -4.86
N ASP A 84 -4.74 13.74 -4.82
CA ASP A 84 -4.03 14.47 -3.76
C ASP A 84 -2.53 14.16 -3.68
N CYS A 85 -1.87 14.11 -4.84
CA CYS A 85 -0.48 13.73 -5.01
C CYS A 85 0.50 14.91 -4.85
N PHE A 86 0.37 15.67 -3.76
CA PHE A 86 0.97 16.99 -3.60
C PHE A 86 2.50 17.02 -3.71
N ILE A 87 3.18 15.94 -3.30
CA ILE A 87 4.66 15.87 -3.32
C ILE A 87 5.21 14.84 -4.30
N ALA A 88 4.37 14.22 -5.12
CA ALA A 88 4.80 13.18 -6.04
C ALA A 88 5.78 13.76 -7.07
N SER A 89 6.90 13.06 -7.30
CA SER A 89 7.82 13.38 -8.39
C SER A 89 7.31 12.82 -9.72
N THR A 90 6.54 11.73 -9.66
CA THR A 90 5.91 11.11 -10.83
C THR A 90 4.41 11.02 -10.65
N CYS A 91 3.67 11.58 -11.59
CA CYS A 91 2.22 11.49 -11.69
C CYS A 91 1.78 11.00 -13.07
N THR A 92 0.94 9.97 -13.08
CA THR A 92 0.27 9.44 -14.27
C THR A 92 -1.22 9.35 -13.98
N ASP A 93 -2.07 9.91 -14.86
CA ASP A 93 -3.54 9.90 -14.70
C ASP A 93 -4.01 10.37 -13.31
N SER A 94 -3.29 11.31 -12.70
CA SER A 94 -3.45 11.69 -11.29
C SER A 94 -3.76 13.18 -11.12
N THR A 95 -4.18 13.60 -9.92
CA THR A 95 -4.53 15.00 -9.64
C THR A 95 -3.72 15.58 -8.49
N ASN A 96 -3.63 16.92 -8.48
CA ASN A 96 -2.94 17.72 -7.46
C ASN A 96 -1.43 17.45 -7.37
N CYS A 97 -0.78 17.31 -8.52
CA CYS A 97 0.62 16.89 -8.66
C CYS A 97 1.65 18.04 -8.60
N TYR A 98 1.58 18.90 -7.59
CA TYR A 98 2.27 20.20 -7.57
C TYR A 98 3.80 20.16 -7.65
N LYS A 99 4.42 19.03 -7.35
CA LYS A 99 5.88 18.83 -7.38
C LYS A 99 6.35 17.80 -8.40
N ALA A 100 5.48 17.39 -9.32
CA ALA A 100 5.81 16.36 -10.29
C ALA A 100 6.84 16.85 -11.31
N THR A 101 7.95 16.13 -11.42
CA THR A 101 8.92 16.28 -12.52
C THR A 101 8.46 15.53 -13.76
N THR A 102 7.70 14.45 -13.56
CA THR A 102 7.09 13.66 -14.62
C THR A 102 5.57 13.74 -14.46
N CYS A 103 4.90 14.33 -15.44
CA CYS A 103 3.45 14.52 -15.42
C CYS A 103 2.84 14.05 -16.73
N THR A 104 2.09 12.95 -16.67
CA THR A 104 1.42 12.35 -17.82
C THR A 104 -0.07 12.31 -17.57
N ASN A 105 -0.86 12.96 -18.43
CA ASN A 105 -2.33 13.02 -18.33
C ASN A 105 -2.82 13.33 -16.90
N SER A 106 -2.11 14.21 -16.20
CA SER A 106 -2.35 14.53 -14.79
C SER A 106 -2.62 16.02 -14.64
N THR A 107 -3.29 16.41 -13.56
CA THR A 107 -3.65 17.80 -13.28
C THR A 107 -2.91 18.34 -12.06
N GLY A 108 -2.74 19.67 -12.01
CA GLY A 108 -2.03 20.35 -10.93
C GLY A 108 -0.52 20.11 -10.95
N CYS A 109 0.05 19.81 -12.12
CA CYS A 109 1.50 19.77 -12.31
C CYS A 109 2.07 21.20 -12.43
N PRO A 110 3.35 21.41 -12.06
CA PRO A 110 4.03 22.68 -12.28
C PRO A 110 4.23 23.01 -13.77
#